data_AF-A0ABD2G7L5-F1
#
_entry.id   AF-A0ABD2G7L5-F1
#
_cell.length_a   1.000
_cell.length_b   1.000
_cell.length_c   1.000
_cell.angle_alpha   90.00
_cell.angle_beta   90.00
_cell.angle_gamma   90.00
#
_symmetry.space_group_name_H-M   'P 1'
#
loop_
_entity.id
_entity.type
_entity.pdbx_description
1 polymer ?
#
loop_
_entity_poly.entity_id
_entity_poly.type
_entity_poly.pdbx_seq_one_letter_code
_entity_poly.pdbx_strand_id
1 'polypeptide(L)'
;MFLDLGSVSKLNLSGNIFSTLTVGIFTHLVALKVLHFSTETLFCDCQLKWLLLWARSNSLKIGNDTVCVFPTHLHGLEFRNLREQQLRCDGPLEMPLFQLIPSQRQVVFRGDRLPLQCTASYLDPSVELRWRHNRRMVTTHEDRGIYVEDTLIHDCCLITRYMQRREEGKARREDGWMGQC
;
A
#
# COMPACT_ATOMS: atom_id res chain seq x y z
N MET A 1 -11.57 11.32 16.71
CA MET A 1 -11.90 12.76 16.62
C MET A 1 -11.40 13.42 17.89
N PHE A 2 -10.55 14.45 17.81
CA PHE A 2 -9.91 15.09 18.98
C PHE A 2 -10.73 16.27 19.52
N LEU A 3 -11.92 16.01 20.04
CA LEU A 3 -12.89 17.06 20.38
C LEU A 3 -12.54 17.86 21.66
N ASP A 4 -11.79 17.28 22.61
CA ASP A 4 -11.56 17.88 23.93
C ASP A 4 -10.08 18.24 24.23
N LEU A 5 -9.23 18.27 23.20
CA LEU A 5 -7.78 18.53 23.33
C LEU A 5 -7.41 19.97 22.97
N GLY A 6 -8.22 20.95 23.36
CA GLY A 6 -8.05 22.36 22.97
C GLY A 6 -6.74 23.03 23.39
N SER A 7 -6.02 22.46 24.37
CA SER A 7 -4.73 22.96 24.87
C SER A 7 -3.50 22.29 24.22
N VAL A 8 -3.69 21.29 23.36
CA VAL A 8 -2.58 20.55 22.76
C VAL A 8 -1.82 21.45 21.78
N SER A 9 -0.59 21.78 22.15
CA SER A 9 0.31 22.61 21.33
C SER A 9 1.23 21.80 20.42
N LYS A 10 1.49 20.53 20.77
CA LYS A 10 2.30 19.60 19.99
C LYS A 10 1.60 18.25 19.94
N LEU A 11 1.43 17.70 18.74
CA LEU A 11 0.88 16.37 18.54
C LEU A 11 1.87 15.54 17.74
N ASN A 12 2.18 14.34 18.25
CA ASN A 12 3.03 13.39 17.57
C ASN A 12 2.24 12.11 17.30
N LEU A 13 2.00 11.84 16.01
CA LEU A 13 1.39 10.63 15.48
C LEU A 13 2.42 9.75 14.76
N SER A 14 3.70 10.13 14.75
CA SER A 14 4.75 9.37 14.07
C SER A 14 4.87 7.95 14.64
N GLY A 15 5.19 6.98 13.77
CA GLY A 15 5.33 5.56 14.13
C GLY A 15 4.02 4.78 14.25
N ASN A 16 2.87 5.41 14.02
CA ASN A 16 1.60 4.70 13.90
C ASN A 16 1.40 4.14 12.47
N ILE A 17 0.45 3.23 12.33
CA ILE A 17 0.16 2.54 11.07
C ILE A 17 -1.00 3.24 10.36
N PHE A 18 -0.69 4.25 9.56
CA PHE A 18 -1.64 4.90 8.65
C PHE A 18 -0.93 5.40 7.39
N SER A 19 -1.66 5.44 6.28
CA SER A 19 -1.18 5.96 5.00
C SER A 19 -1.65 7.39 4.71
N THR A 20 -2.76 7.80 5.31
CA THR A 20 -3.40 9.12 5.09
C THR A 20 -4.07 9.62 6.36
N LEU A 21 -4.48 10.89 6.37
CA LEU A 21 -5.18 11.53 7.48
C LEU A 21 -6.50 12.14 6.96
N THR A 22 -7.59 11.77 7.63
CA THR A 22 -8.94 12.22 7.27
C THR A 22 -9.07 13.73 7.36
N VAL A 23 -9.73 14.31 6.35
CA VAL A 23 -10.01 15.75 6.27
C VAL A 23 -10.62 16.24 7.58
N GLY A 24 -10.04 17.30 8.14
CA GLY A 24 -10.61 18.00 9.30
C GLY A 24 -10.31 17.36 10.66
N ILE A 25 -9.52 16.29 10.75
CA ILE A 25 -9.26 15.61 12.04
C ILE A 25 -8.61 16.53 13.10
N PHE A 26 -7.92 17.60 12.69
CA PHE A 26 -7.24 18.55 13.59
C PHE A 26 -7.93 19.90 13.74
N THR A 27 -9.08 20.14 13.11
CA THR A 27 -9.70 21.48 13.08
C THR A 27 -10.12 21.99 14.46
N HIS A 28 -10.39 21.09 15.40
CA HIS A 28 -10.74 21.44 16.79
C HIS A 28 -9.52 21.72 17.69
N LEU A 29 -8.29 21.42 17.22
CA LEU A 29 -7.06 21.63 17.98
C LEU A 29 -6.53 23.06 17.79
N VAL A 30 -7.26 24.03 18.33
CA VAL A 30 -6.97 25.47 18.12
C VAL A 30 -5.59 25.92 18.61
N ALA A 31 -5.03 25.26 19.62
CA ALA A 31 -3.71 25.57 20.17
C ALA A 31 -2.55 24.89 19.43
N LEU A 32 -2.82 24.04 18.44
CA LEU A 32 -1.79 23.21 17.81
C LEU A 32 -0.77 24.06 17.06
N LYS A 33 0.52 23.85 17.37
CA LYS A 33 1.65 24.56 16.75
C LYS A 33 2.63 23.62 16.07
N VAL A 34 2.74 22.37 16.52
CA VAL A 34 3.66 21.38 15.94
C VAL A 34 2.93 20.05 15.71
N LEU A 35 3.08 19.49 14.52
CA LEU A 35 2.54 18.18 14.16
C LEU A 35 3.64 17.30 13.57
N HIS A 36 3.83 16.11 14.13
CA HIS A 36 4.68 15.05 13.60
C HIS A 36 3.79 13.87 13.20
N PHE A 37 3.96 13.32 12.00
CA PHE A 37 3.12 12.23 11.49
C PHE A 37 3.85 11.29 10.52
N SER A 38 5.15 11.08 10.75
CA SER A 38 5.97 10.19 9.94
C SER A 38 5.55 8.73 10.10
N THR A 39 5.31 8.02 8.99
CA THR A 39 4.97 6.60 8.95
C THR A 39 5.68 5.91 7.80
N GLU A 40 5.84 4.59 7.88
CA GLU A 40 6.40 3.75 6.82
C GLU A 40 5.49 3.63 5.58
N THR A 41 4.27 4.17 5.62
CA THR A 41 3.28 4.02 4.55
C THR A 41 2.63 5.34 4.13
N LEU A 42 3.25 6.49 4.45
CA LEU A 42 2.67 7.81 4.20
C LEU A 42 2.52 8.13 2.71
N PHE A 43 1.29 8.37 2.26
CA PHE A 43 0.93 8.82 0.91
C PHE A 43 0.77 10.34 0.86
N CYS A 44 1.66 11.01 0.14
CA CYS A 44 1.60 12.44 -0.13
C CYS A 44 0.86 12.73 -1.45
N ASP A 45 -0.45 12.56 -1.43
CA ASP A 45 -1.32 12.76 -2.59
C ASP A 45 -2.39 13.84 -2.35
N CYS A 46 -3.40 13.89 -3.21
CA CYS A 46 -4.48 14.87 -3.08
C CYS A 46 -5.27 14.73 -1.76
N GLN A 47 -5.30 13.55 -1.12
CA GLN A 47 -5.98 13.34 0.14
C GLN A 47 -5.27 14.01 1.32
N LEU A 48 -3.96 14.27 1.24
CA LEU A 48 -3.23 15.07 2.24
C LEU A 48 -3.12 16.55 1.86
N LYS A 49 -3.63 16.98 0.70
CA LYS A 49 -3.59 18.38 0.27
C LYS A 49 -4.21 19.35 1.26
N TRP A 50 -5.34 18.96 1.87
CA TRP A 50 -6.01 19.79 2.87
C TRP A 50 -5.09 20.08 4.07
N LEU A 51 -4.26 19.11 4.48
CA LEU A 51 -3.40 19.22 5.65
C LEU A 51 -2.27 20.20 5.39
N LEU A 52 -1.66 20.16 4.21
CA LEU A 52 -0.62 21.11 3.80
C LEU A 52 -1.17 22.55 3.80
N LEU A 53 -2.35 22.74 3.22
CA LEU A 53 -3.04 24.03 3.18
C LEU A 53 -3.42 24.53 4.58
N TRP A 54 -4.02 23.65 5.38
CA TRP A 54 -4.42 23.96 6.75
C TRP A 54 -3.21 24.33 7.62
N ALA A 55 -2.10 23.59 7.50
CA ALA A 55 -0.89 23.89 8.24
C ALA A 55 -0.31 25.27 7.88
N ARG A 56 -0.26 25.62 6.59
CA ARG A 56 0.18 26.94 6.14
C ARG A 56 -0.71 28.06 6.65
N SER A 57 -2.03 27.91 6.50
CA SER A 57 -2.99 28.94 6.93
C SER A 57 -2.96 29.19 8.44
N ASN A 58 -2.60 28.17 9.24
CA ASN A 58 -2.56 28.27 10.71
C ASN A 58 -1.14 28.48 11.26
N SER A 59 -0.14 28.69 10.39
CA SER A 59 1.28 28.78 10.78
C SER A 59 1.74 27.59 11.63
N LEU A 60 1.20 26.40 11.36
CA LEU A 60 1.56 25.14 12.00
C LEU A 60 2.91 24.65 11.46
N LYS A 61 3.79 24.21 12.34
CA LYS A 61 5.05 23.56 11.96
C LYS A 61 4.82 22.06 11.81
N ILE A 62 5.05 21.55 10.61
CA ILE A 62 5.16 20.11 10.37
C ILE A 62 6.60 19.69 10.64
N GLY A 63 6.77 18.58 11.36
CA GLY A 63 8.07 17.98 11.68
C GLY A 63 8.91 17.70 10.43
N ASN A 64 10.22 17.92 10.53
CA ASN A 64 11.17 17.63 9.45
C ASN A 64 11.34 16.11 9.20
N ASP A 65 11.01 15.29 10.19
CA ASP A 65 10.94 13.83 10.12
C ASP A 65 9.78 13.31 9.26
N THR A 66 8.81 14.18 8.91
CA THR A 66 7.66 13.78 8.09
C THR A 66 8.03 13.87 6.61
N VAL A 67 8.46 12.72 6.07
CA VAL A 67 8.83 12.53 4.67
C VAL A 67 7.81 11.64 3.95
N CYS A 68 7.62 11.91 2.67
CA CYS A 68 6.72 11.10 1.84
C CYS A 68 7.36 9.75 1.54
N VAL A 69 6.60 8.67 1.74
CA VAL A 69 7.01 7.32 1.30
C VAL A 69 6.43 7.06 -0.09
N PHE A 70 5.18 7.42 -0.29
CA PHE A 70 4.49 7.34 -1.57
C PHE A 70 3.92 8.72 -1.95
N PRO A 71 3.64 8.97 -3.23
CA PRO A 71 4.05 8.16 -4.39
C PRO A 71 5.57 8.23 -4.64
N THR A 72 6.08 7.31 -5.47
CA THR A 72 7.53 7.11 -5.74
C THR A 72 8.21 8.39 -6.20
N HIS A 73 7.54 9.23 -6.98
CA HIS A 73 8.09 10.49 -7.47
C HIS A 73 8.23 11.60 -6.41
N LEU A 74 7.58 11.43 -5.24
CA LEU A 74 7.74 12.31 -4.07
C LEU A 74 8.52 11.63 -2.93
N HIS A 75 8.96 10.39 -3.12
CA HIS A 75 9.64 9.62 -2.08
C HIS A 75 10.85 10.37 -1.50
N GLY A 76 10.92 10.43 -0.17
CA GLY A 76 11.99 11.09 0.58
C GLY A 76 11.88 12.61 0.67
N LEU A 77 10.91 13.25 0.00
CA LEU A 77 10.69 14.68 0.14
C LEU A 77 9.97 15.00 1.44
N GLU A 78 10.42 16.06 2.13
CA GLU A 78 9.73 16.56 3.32
C GLU A 78 8.35 17.11 2.95
N PHE A 79 7.29 16.63 3.61
CA PHE A 79 5.91 17.02 3.31
C PHE A 79 5.69 18.54 3.36
N ARG A 80 6.31 19.22 4.34
CA ARG A 80 6.23 20.68 4.52
C ARG A 80 6.73 21.50 3.33
N ASN A 81 7.65 20.94 2.54
CA ASN A 81 8.27 21.62 1.40
C ASN A 81 7.53 21.38 0.08
N LEU A 82 6.53 20.50 0.07
CA LEU A 82 5.77 20.18 -1.13
C LEU A 82 4.92 21.37 -1.60
N ARG A 83 4.72 21.48 -2.90
CA ARG A 83 3.74 22.39 -3.50
C ARG A 83 2.40 21.69 -3.63
N GLU A 84 1.32 22.46 -3.56
CA GLU A 84 -0.04 21.94 -3.68
C GLU A 84 -0.29 21.20 -5.01
N GLN A 85 0.39 21.62 -6.08
CA GLN A 85 0.27 21.00 -7.40
C GLN A 85 1.00 19.66 -7.50
N GLN A 86 1.85 19.30 -6.52
CA GLN A 86 2.49 17.99 -6.45
C GLN A 86 1.58 16.95 -5.80
N LEU A 87 0.65 17.38 -4.94
CA LEU A 87 -0.31 16.52 -4.24
C LEU A 87 -1.51 16.21 -5.13
N ARG A 88 -1.37 15.18 -5.98
CA ARG A 88 -2.39 14.77 -6.97
C ARG A 88 -2.82 13.32 -6.80
N CYS A 89 -4.01 13.00 -7.31
CA CYS A 89 -4.57 11.64 -7.36
C CYS A 89 -4.80 11.14 -8.80
N ASP A 90 -4.21 11.81 -9.79
CA ASP A 90 -4.24 11.43 -11.21
C ASP A 90 -3.03 10.56 -11.61
N GLY A 91 -2.16 10.23 -10.65
CA GLY A 91 -1.00 9.37 -10.86
C GLY A 91 -1.35 7.88 -10.91
N PRO A 92 -0.39 7.02 -11.30
CA PRO A 92 -0.56 5.59 -11.24
C PRO A 92 -0.86 5.15 -9.80
N LEU A 93 -1.73 4.15 -9.63
CA LEU A 93 -1.98 3.53 -8.34
C LEU A 93 -0.68 2.88 -7.85
N GLU A 94 -0.13 3.41 -6.76
CA GLU A 94 0.96 2.79 -6.04
C GLU A 94 0.38 2.13 -4.79
N MET A 95 0.65 0.84 -4.60
CA MET A 95 0.18 0.11 -3.43
C MET A 95 1.28 0.09 -2.36
N PRO A 96 1.01 0.58 -1.13
CA PRO A 96 2.01 0.56 -0.06
C PRO A 96 2.50 -0.85 0.25
N LEU A 97 1.61 -1.84 0.13
CA LEU A 97 1.98 -3.24 0.20
C LEU A 97 1.63 -3.95 -1.11
N PHE A 98 2.64 -4.60 -1.69
CA PHE A 98 2.50 -5.62 -2.70
C PHE A 98 3.57 -6.68 -2.48
N GLN A 99 3.16 -7.93 -2.28
CA GLN A 99 4.05 -9.05 -2.00
C GLN A 99 3.66 -10.26 -2.81
N LEU A 100 4.65 -10.86 -3.47
CA LEU A 100 4.54 -12.13 -4.15
C LEU A 100 5.44 -13.15 -3.45
N ILE A 101 4.87 -14.30 -3.06
CA ILE A 101 5.61 -15.41 -2.47
C ILE A 101 5.44 -16.64 -3.37
N PRO A 102 6.52 -17.31 -3.78
CA PRO A 102 7.90 -16.92 -3.57
C PRO A 102 8.25 -15.68 -4.41
N SER A 103 9.13 -14.82 -3.87
CA SER A 103 9.60 -13.60 -4.54
C SER A 103 10.73 -13.86 -5.54
N GLN A 104 11.24 -15.09 -5.60
CA GLN A 104 12.37 -15.52 -6.43
C GLN A 104 12.08 -16.83 -7.15
N ARG A 105 12.87 -17.12 -8.21
CA ARG A 105 12.60 -18.25 -9.11
C ARG A 105 12.81 -19.54 -8.35
N GLN A 106 11.86 -20.44 -8.47
CA GLN A 106 11.97 -21.76 -7.88
C GLN A 106 12.40 -22.78 -8.93
N VAL A 107 13.17 -23.77 -8.48
CA VAL A 107 13.41 -25.00 -9.22
C VAL A 107 12.47 -26.03 -8.61
N VAL A 108 11.56 -26.56 -9.43
CA VAL A 108 10.57 -27.55 -9.00
C VAL A 108 10.78 -28.87 -9.73
N PHE A 109 10.54 -29.96 -9.04
CA PHE A 109 10.65 -31.32 -9.54
C PHE A 109 9.26 -31.93 -9.77
N ARG A 110 9.24 -33.04 -10.52
CA ARG A 110 8.01 -33.76 -10.79
C ARG A 110 7.34 -34.21 -9.49
N GLY A 111 6.08 -33.83 -9.33
CA GLY A 111 5.27 -34.15 -8.15
C GLY A 111 5.27 -33.05 -7.09
N ASP A 112 6.16 -32.07 -7.18
CA ASP A 112 6.20 -30.93 -6.26
C ASP A 112 4.94 -30.09 -6.39
N ARG A 113 4.55 -29.49 -5.27
CA ARG A 113 3.52 -28.47 -5.19
C ARG A 113 4.21 -27.13 -4.99
N LEU A 114 3.96 -26.19 -5.89
CA LEU A 114 4.42 -24.83 -5.81
C LEU A 114 3.25 -23.94 -5.34
N PRO A 115 3.19 -23.58 -4.05
CA PRO A 115 2.26 -22.58 -3.58
C PRO A 115 2.74 -21.19 -4.01
N LEU A 116 1.80 -20.39 -4.48
CA LEU A 116 1.99 -19.03 -4.92
C LEU A 116 0.98 -18.16 -4.15
N GLN A 117 1.47 -17.08 -3.57
CA GLN A 117 0.67 -16.14 -2.80
C GLN A 117 0.92 -14.73 -3.34
N CYS A 118 -0.18 -14.00 -3.56
CA CYS A 118 -0.16 -12.59 -3.88
C CYS A 118 -0.92 -11.84 -2.79
N THR A 119 -0.26 -10.90 -2.11
CA THR A 119 -0.87 -10.05 -1.08
C THR A 119 -0.69 -8.59 -1.45
N ALA A 120 -1.72 -7.78 -1.29
CA ALA A 120 -1.69 -6.35 -1.60
C ALA A 120 -2.56 -5.53 -0.66
N SER A 121 -2.38 -4.21 -0.64
CA SER A 121 -3.25 -3.28 0.10
C SER A 121 -4.69 -3.29 -0.44
N TYR A 122 -5.66 -3.36 0.47
CA TYR A 122 -7.08 -3.20 0.16
C TYR A 122 -7.47 -1.73 0.34
N LEU A 123 -7.68 -1.03 -0.78
CA LEU A 123 -8.00 0.40 -0.76
C LEU A 123 -9.51 0.64 -0.81
N ASP A 124 -10.20 -0.09 -1.69
CA ASP A 124 -11.63 0.00 -1.89
C ASP A 124 -12.17 -1.27 -2.56
N PRO A 125 -13.51 -1.47 -2.58
CA PRO A 125 -14.13 -2.69 -3.14
C PRO A 125 -13.91 -2.94 -4.64
N SER A 126 -13.38 -1.97 -5.40
CA SER A 126 -13.03 -2.16 -6.81
C SER A 126 -11.69 -2.86 -7.01
N VAL A 127 -10.87 -2.96 -5.96
CA VAL A 127 -9.56 -3.62 -6.03
C VAL A 127 -9.74 -5.15 -6.10
N GLU A 128 -9.14 -5.77 -7.12
CA GLU A 128 -9.20 -7.23 -7.33
C GLU A 128 -7.81 -7.79 -7.68
N LEU A 129 -7.43 -8.91 -7.05
CA LEU A 129 -6.22 -9.66 -7.39
C LEU A 129 -6.49 -10.71 -8.46
N ARG A 130 -5.69 -10.74 -9.53
CA ARG A 130 -5.83 -11.72 -10.62
C ARG A 130 -4.48 -12.27 -11.03
N TRP A 131 -4.36 -13.60 -11.03
CA TRP A 131 -3.18 -14.29 -11.55
C TRP A 131 -3.12 -14.23 -13.08
N ARG A 132 -1.95 -13.91 -13.61
CA ARG A 132 -1.64 -13.94 -15.04
C ARG A 132 -0.31 -14.67 -15.28
N HIS A 133 -0.27 -15.44 -16.36
CA HIS A 133 0.91 -16.10 -16.86
C HIS A 133 1.00 -15.87 -18.37
N ASN A 134 2.14 -15.37 -18.86
CA ASN A 134 2.31 -14.97 -20.27
C ASN A 134 1.18 -14.06 -20.78
N ARG A 135 0.78 -13.07 -19.96
CA ARG A 135 -0.33 -12.11 -20.19
C ARG A 135 -1.72 -12.72 -20.27
N ARG A 136 -1.88 -14.02 -19.99
CA ARG A 136 -3.19 -14.70 -19.95
C ARG A 136 -3.63 -14.90 -18.51
N MET A 137 -4.90 -14.67 -18.25
CA MET A 137 -5.49 -14.91 -16.94
C MET A 137 -5.42 -16.41 -16.61
N VAL A 138 -5.01 -16.71 -15.39
CA VAL A 138 -4.95 -18.08 -14.89
C VAL A 138 -6.22 -18.36 -14.10
N THR A 139 -6.89 -19.44 -14.47
CA THR A 139 -8.04 -20.00 -13.75
C THR A 139 -7.70 -21.40 -13.27
N THR A 140 -8.54 -21.97 -12.40
CA THR A 140 -8.39 -23.37 -11.97
C THR A 140 -8.48 -24.32 -13.17
N HIS A 141 -7.50 -25.20 -13.27
CA HIS A 141 -7.37 -26.25 -14.30
C HIS A 141 -6.85 -27.53 -13.62
N GLU A 142 -7.77 -28.36 -13.12
CA GLU A 142 -7.44 -29.59 -12.38
C GLU A 142 -6.66 -30.60 -13.22
N ASP A 143 -6.97 -30.66 -14.53
CA ASP A 143 -6.27 -31.49 -15.52
C ASP A 143 -4.79 -31.15 -15.68
N ARG A 144 -4.39 -29.95 -15.23
CA ARG A 144 -3.01 -29.44 -15.27
C ARG A 144 -2.44 -29.20 -13.87
N GLY A 145 -3.16 -29.63 -12.83
CA GLY A 145 -2.77 -29.43 -11.44
C GLY A 145 -2.68 -27.97 -11.01
N ILE A 146 -3.45 -27.07 -11.62
CA ILE A 146 -3.52 -25.64 -11.25
C ILE A 146 -4.80 -25.39 -10.46
N TYR A 147 -4.68 -24.82 -9.27
CA TYR A 147 -5.79 -24.47 -8.40
C TYR A 147 -5.66 -23.02 -7.98
N VAL A 148 -6.66 -22.20 -8.27
CA VAL A 148 -6.70 -20.78 -7.88
C VAL A 148 -7.81 -20.60 -6.86
N GLU A 149 -7.46 -20.00 -5.72
CA GLU A 149 -8.41 -19.73 -4.64
C GLU A 149 -9.10 -18.36 -4.85
N ASP A 150 -10.18 -18.15 -4.11
CA ASP A 150 -10.85 -16.86 -4.00
C ASP A 150 -9.98 -15.85 -3.24
N THR A 151 -10.24 -14.57 -3.48
CA THR A 151 -9.53 -13.49 -2.78
C THR A 151 -10.01 -13.40 -1.34
N LEU A 152 -9.07 -13.43 -0.40
CA LEU A 152 -9.31 -13.24 1.02
C LEU A 152 -9.05 -11.78 1.40
N ILE A 153 -9.95 -11.18 2.18
CA ILE A 153 -9.76 -9.85 2.76
C ILE A 153 -9.33 -10.02 4.21
N HIS A 154 -8.18 -9.47 4.58
CA HIS A 154 -7.66 -9.48 5.95
C HIS A 154 -7.78 -8.08 6.57
N ASP A 155 -8.42 -8.03 7.74
CA ASP A 155 -8.46 -6.86 8.63
C ASP A 155 -8.84 -5.54 7.93
N CYS A 156 -9.64 -5.62 6.86
CA CYS A 156 -10.08 -4.52 5.99
C CYS A 156 -8.96 -3.72 5.29
N CYS A 157 -7.69 -4.11 5.43
CA CYS A 157 -6.55 -3.34 4.94
C CYS A 157 -5.71 -4.10 3.92
N LEU A 158 -5.86 -5.43 3.85
CA LEU A 158 -5.09 -6.30 2.96
C LEU A 158 -5.99 -7.26 2.22
N ILE A 159 -5.60 -7.60 0.99
CA ILE A 159 -6.18 -8.69 0.23
C ILE A 159 -5.11 -9.69 -0.16
N THR A 160 -5.43 -10.98 -0.12
CA THR A 160 -4.53 -12.05 -0.51
C THR A 160 -5.25 -13.02 -1.45
N ARG A 161 -4.56 -13.49 -2.49
CA ARG A 161 -5.05 -14.55 -3.37
C ARG A 161 -4.00 -15.64 -3.53
N TYR A 162 -4.40 -16.88 -3.30
CA TYR A 162 -3.53 -18.05 -3.39
C TYR A 162 -3.72 -18.77 -4.73
N MET A 163 -2.64 -19.38 -5.20
CA MET A 163 -2.64 -20.33 -6.29
C MET A 163 -1.70 -21.47 -5.95
N GLN A 164 -2.06 -22.70 -6.29
CA GLN A 164 -1.18 -23.84 -6.20
C GLN A 164 -1.01 -24.46 -7.58
N ARG A 165 0.23 -24.78 -7.93
CA ARG A 165 0.53 -25.54 -9.13
C ARG A 165 1.28 -26.82 -8.79
N ARG A 166 0.89 -27.93 -9.41
CA ARG A 166 1.61 -29.19 -9.36
C ARG A 166 2.49 -29.34 -10.60
N GLU A 167 3.78 -29.62 -10.44
CA GLU A 167 4.65 -29.84 -11.60
C GLU A 167 4.55 -31.30 -12.05
N GLU A 168 4.11 -31.50 -13.29
CA GLU A 168 3.97 -32.84 -13.89
C GLU A 168 5.13 -33.22 -14.82
N GLY A 169 6.01 -32.26 -15.16
CA GLY A 169 7.13 -32.43 -16.07
C GLY A 169 8.49 -32.72 -15.42
N LYS A 170 9.56 -32.75 -16.24
CA LYS A 170 10.96 -32.79 -15.74
C LYS A 170 11.30 -31.50 -14.99
N ALA A 171 12.29 -31.58 -14.11
CA ALA A 171 12.78 -30.44 -13.34
C ALA A 171 12.99 -29.22 -14.24
N ARG A 172 12.27 -28.14 -13.93
CA ARG A 172 12.32 -26.89 -14.68
C ARG A 172 12.48 -25.74 -13.72
N ARG A 173 13.29 -24.78 -14.15
CA ARG A 173 13.34 -23.46 -13.54
C ARG A 173 12.03 -22.79 -13.94
N GLU A 174 11.22 -22.38 -12.96
CA GLU A 174 9.96 -21.68 -13.21
C GLU A 174 10.26 -20.27 -13.71
N ASP A 175 10.62 -20.15 -14.98
CA ASP A 175 11.05 -18.90 -15.62
C ASP A 175 9.89 -18.00 -16.05
N GLY A 176 8.63 -18.37 -15.78
CA GLY A 176 7.44 -17.67 -16.29
C GLY A 176 6.37 -17.27 -15.26
N TRP A 177 6.28 -17.94 -14.11
CA TRP A 177 5.17 -17.75 -13.16
C TRP A 177 5.42 -16.68 -12.09
N MET A 178 6.65 -16.18 -12.02
CA MET A 178 6.96 -15.07 -11.13
C MET A 178 6.43 -13.75 -11.68
N GLY A 179 5.29 -13.33 -11.13
CA GLY A 179 4.91 -11.93 -11.05
C GLY A 179 4.13 -11.41 -12.24
N GLN A 180 2.89 -11.90 -12.40
CA GLN A 180 1.77 -11.03 -12.78
C GLN A 180 0.54 -11.42 -11.97
N CYS A 181 0.63 -11.22 -10.66
CA CYS A 181 -0.52 -10.68 -9.94
C CYS A 181 -0.42 -9.15 -10.15
#